data_AF-A0A1F6QLM9-F1
#
_entry.id   AF-A0A1F6QLM9-F1
#
_cell.length_a   1.000
_cell.length_b   1.000
_cell.length_c   1.000
_cell.angle_alpha   90.00
_cell.angle_beta   90.00
_cell.angle_gamma   90.00
#
_symmetry.space_group_name_H-M   'P 1'
#
loop_
_entity.id
_entity.type
_entity.pdbx_description
1 polymer ?
#
loop_
_entity_poly.entity_id
_entity_poly.type
_entity_poly.pdbx_seq_one_letter_code
_entity_poly.pdbx_strand_id
1 'polypeptide(L)'
;MSLSEAASRIAQHTSTLEFISSQIATTEGDAIKAAGTKDGGASTKAVVSRLQYLKTLYGMIKDFIEFWKDVIKSVLALLKMFTELAQGSR
;
A
#
# COMPACT_ATOMS: atom_id res chain seq x y z
N MET A 1 19.61 6.28 4.13
CA MET A 1 18.52 5.45 4.68
C MET A 1 19.08 4.05 4.86
N SER A 2 19.08 3.52 6.08
CA SER A 2 19.59 2.16 6.34
C SER A 2 18.54 1.10 5.93
N LEU A 3 18.96 -0.16 5.78
CA LEU A 3 18.04 -1.29 5.55
C LEU A 3 16.99 -1.43 6.66
N SER A 4 17.36 -1.14 7.91
CA SER A 4 16.45 -1.14 9.05
C SER A 4 15.41 -0.01 8.97
N GLU A 5 15.80 1.16 8.49
CA GLU A 5 14.91 2.30 8.28
C GLU A 5 13.94 2.06 7.11
N ALA A 6 14.41 1.40 6.04
CA ALA A 6 13.56 0.96 4.93
C ALA A 6 12.53 -0.11 5.37
N ALA A 7 12.96 -1.10 6.16
CA ALA A 7 12.07 -2.12 6.71
C ALA A 7 11.01 -1.51 7.65
N SER A 8 11.42 -0.55 8.49
CA SER A 8 10.51 0.18 9.38
C SER A 8 9.45 0.98 8.60
N ARG A 9 9.86 1.69 7.53
CA ARG A 9 8.93 2.41 6.65
C ARG A 9 7.96 1.46 5.94
N ILE A 10 8.44 0.31 5.44
CA ILE A 10 7.56 -0.72 4.84
C ILE A 10 6.51 -1.20 5.86
N ALA A 11 6.91 -1.46 7.10
CA ALA A 11 5.97 -1.87 8.15
C ALA A 11 4.91 -0.79 8.43
N GLN A 12 5.34 0.48 8.55
CA GLN A 12 4.42 1.61 8.75
C GLN A 12 3.42 1.78 7.59
N HIS A 13 3.89 1.69 6.35
CA HIS A 13 3.03 1.79 5.18
C HIS A 13 2.12 0.58 5.01
N THR A 14 2.55 -0.62 5.44
CA THR A 14 1.70 -1.82 5.45
C THR A 14 0.54 -1.66 6.43
N SER A 15 0.80 -1.15 7.64
CA SER A 15 -0.26 -0.83 8.60
C SER A 15 -1.24 0.24 8.06
N THR A 16 -0.70 1.22 7.31
CA THR A 16 -1.53 2.24 6.66
C THR A 16 -2.44 1.64 5.57
N LEU A 17 -1.96 0.64 4.81
CA LEU A 17 -2.78 -0.11 3.84
C LEU A 17 -3.93 -0.84 4.51
N GLU A 18 -3.68 -1.53 5.62
CA GLU A 18 -4.71 -2.25 6.37
C GLU A 18 -5.79 -1.28 6.87
N PHE A 19 -5.38 -0.12 7.39
CA PHE A 19 -6.30 0.93 7.81
C PHE A 19 -7.15 1.47 6.66
N ILE A 20 -6.54 1.78 5.51
CA ILE A 20 -7.26 2.27 4.33
C ILE A 20 -8.18 1.18 3.78
N SER A 21 -7.77 -0.08 3.78
CA SER A 21 -8.60 -1.21 3.38
C SER A 21 -9.87 -1.31 4.23
N SER A 22 -9.74 -1.12 5.55
CA SER A 22 -10.90 -1.09 6.47
C SER A 22 -11.84 0.09 6.18
N GLN A 23 -11.28 1.27 5.88
CA GLN A 23 -12.08 2.42 5.47
C GLN A 23 -12.79 2.22 4.13
N ILE A 24 -12.15 1.56 3.16
CA ILE A 24 -12.78 1.17 1.90
C ILE A 24 -13.98 0.27 2.19
N ALA A 25 -13.81 -0.80 2.95
CA ALA A 25 -14.90 -1.74 3.28
C ALA A 25 -16.08 -1.03 3.96
N THR A 26 -15.79 -0.10 4.88
CA THR A 26 -16.83 0.71 5.55
C THR A 26 -17.56 1.61 4.54
N THR A 27 -16.81 2.31 3.69
CA THR A 27 -17.36 3.23 2.69
C THR A 27 -18.13 2.48 1.58
N GLU A 28 -17.76 1.25 1.23
CA GLU A 28 -18.54 0.38 0.33
C GLU A 28 -19.89 0.01 0.96
N GLY A 29 -19.91 -0.32 2.26
CA GLY A 29 -21.14 -0.57 2.99
C GLY A 29 -22.08 0.65 3.02
N ASP A 30 -21.52 1.84 3.21
CA ASP A 30 -22.27 3.10 3.18
C ASP A 30 -22.77 3.44 1.77
N ALA A 31 -21.98 3.14 0.73
CA ALA A 31 -22.37 3.33 -0.67
C ALA A 31 -23.58 2.45 -1.04
N ILE A 32 -23.58 1.19 -0.60
CA ILE A 32 -24.69 0.26 -0.82
C ILE A 32 -25.96 0.75 -0.11
N LYS A 33 -25.84 1.22 1.13
CA LYS A 33 -26.97 1.80 1.88
C LYS A 33 -27.52 3.07 1.20
N ALA A 34 -26.64 3.96 0.73
CA ALA A 34 -27.02 5.18 0.02
C ALA A 34 -27.64 4.90 -1.35
N ALA A 35 -27.24 3.83 -2.04
CA ALA A 35 -27.87 3.39 -3.29
C ALA A 35 -29.28 2.82 -3.09
N GLY A 36 -29.60 2.32 -1.89
CA GLY A 36 -30.92 1.79 -1.54
C GLY A 36 -31.95 2.86 -1.12
N THR A 37 -31.57 4.13 -0.99
CA THR A 37 -32.47 5.21 -0.58
C THR A 37 -32.99 6.01 -1.79
N LYS A 38 -34.26 6.45 -1.73
CA LYS A 38 -34.97 7.12 -2.84
C LYS A 38 -34.45 8.53 -3.21
N ASP A 39 -33.52 9.10 -2.45
CA ASP A 39 -32.91 10.44 -2.66
C ASP A 39 -31.57 10.40 -3.44
N GLY A 40 -31.30 9.29 -4.14
CA GLY A 40 -29.99 8.77 -4.56
C GLY A 40 -29.13 9.56 -5.57
N GLY A 41 -29.23 10.88 -5.66
CA GLY A 41 -28.39 11.69 -6.55
C GLY A 41 -27.09 12.18 -5.92
N ALA A 42 -27.21 13.01 -4.88
CA ALA A 42 -26.06 13.76 -4.33
C ALA A 42 -25.29 12.99 -3.26
N SER A 43 -25.99 12.27 -2.38
CA SER A 43 -25.39 11.47 -1.30
C SER A 43 -24.59 10.29 -1.86
N THR A 44 -25.17 9.56 -2.83
CA THR A 44 -24.52 8.42 -3.48
C THR A 44 -23.28 8.87 -4.27
N LYS A 45 -23.33 10.01 -4.97
CA LYS A 45 -22.18 10.57 -5.69
C LYS A 45 -21.03 10.96 -4.75
N ALA A 46 -21.33 11.56 -3.60
CA ALA A 46 -20.30 11.92 -2.62
C ALA A 46 -19.62 10.68 -2.02
N VAL A 47 -20.38 9.63 -1.70
CA VAL A 47 -19.83 8.38 -1.15
C VAL A 47 -19.01 7.63 -2.20
N VAL A 48 -19.47 7.58 -3.47
CA VAL A 48 -18.70 6.97 -4.57
C VAL A 48 -17.39 7.72 -4.83
N SER A 49 -17.39 9.05 -4.81
CA SER A 49 -16.16 9.85 -4.95
C SER A 49 -15.19 9.57 -3.80
N ARG A 50 -15.68 9.46 -2.56
CA ARG A 50 -14.85 9.10 -1.39
C ARG A 50 -14.26 7.69 -1.55
N LEU A 51 -15.03 6.74 -2.08
CA LEU A 51 -14.57 5.39 -2.35
C LEU A 51 -13.44 5.37 -3.38
N GLN A 52 -13.61 6.07 -4.50
CA GLN A 52 -12.59 6.17 -5.55
C GLN A 52 -11.30 6.78 -4.99
N TYR A 53 -11.41 7.85 -4.19
CA TYR A 53 -10.25 8.45 -3.53
C TYR A 53 -9.50 7.46 -2.64
N LEU A 54 -10.20 6.71 -1.79
CA LEU A 54 -9.59 5.71 -0.92
C LEU A 54 -8.94 4.57 -1.71
N LYS A 55 -9.57 4.10 -2.81
CA LYS A 55 -9.00 3.09 -3.71
C LYS A 55 -7.72 3.58 -4.40
N THR A 56 -7.70 4.83 -4.85
CA THR A 56 -6.50 5.44 -5.43
C THR A 56 -5.37 5.53 -4.42
N LEU A 57 -5.65 5.99 -3.19
CA LEU A 57 -4.65 6.02 -2.12
C LEU A 57 -4.12 4.62 -1.78
N TYR A 58 -5.00 3.63 -1.71
CA TYR A 58 -4.60 2.24 -1.49
C TYR A 58 -3.65 1.76 -2.58
N GLY A 59 -3.96 2.01 -3.85
CA GLY A 59 -3.08 1.69 -4.98
C GLY A 59 -1.71 2.34 -4.85
N MET A 60 -1.66 3.65 -4.62
CA MET A 60 -0.40 4.38 -4.49
C MET A 60 0.49 3.84 -3.36
N ILE A 61 -0.08 3.51 -2.19
CA ILE A 61 0.68 2.99 -1.06
C ILE A 61 1.13 1.55 -1.33
N LYS A 62 0.29 0.75 -1.99
CA LYS A 62 0.67 -0.60 -2.42
C LYS A 62 1.87 -0.56 -3.36
N ASP A 63 1.80 0.27 -4.41
CA ASP A 63 2.88 0.41 -5.39
C ASP A 63 4.18 0.90 -4.72
N PHE A 64 4.06 1.85 -3.79
CA PHE A 64 5.20 2.31 -3.00
C PHE A 64 5.86 1.19 -2.19
N ILE A 65 5.07 0.33 -1.53
CA ILE A 65 5.61 -0.80 -0.76
C ILE A 65 6.26 -1.84 -1.68
N GLU A 66 5.65 -2.15 -2.82
CA GLU A 66 6.21 -3.08 -3.80
C GLU A 66 7.57 -2.59 -4.33
N PHE A 67 7.65 -1.30 -4.69
CA PHE A 67 8.91 -0.66 -5.09
C PHE A 67 10.01 -0.85 -4.03
N TRP A 68 9.73 -0.54 -2.76
CA TRP A 68 10.73 -0.68 -1.70
C TRP A 68 11.12 -2.13 -1.41
N LYS A 69 10.19 -3.07 -1.53
CA LYS A 69 10.52 -4.50 -1.43
C LYS A 69 11.51 -4.91 -2.51
N ASP A 70 11.34 -4.45 -3.75
CA ASP A 70 12.23 -4.78 -4.85
C ASP A 70 13.60 -4.10 -4.73
N VAL A 71 13.65 -2.87 -4.21
CA VAL A 71 14.91 -2.21 -3.84
C VAL A 71 15.67 -3.04 -2.80
N ILE A 72 15.00 -3.49 -1.73
CA ILE A 72 15.64 -4.31 -0.69
C ILE A 72 16.16 -5.63 -1.27
N LYS A 73 15.39 -6.31 -2.12
CA LYS A 73 15.85 -7.54 -2.80
C LYS A 73 17.10 -7.28 -3.64
N SER A 74 17.14 -6.18 -4.39
CA SER A 74 18.27 -5.82 -5.23
C SER A 74 19.54 -5.55 -4.40
N VAL A 75 19.39 -4.85 -3.28
CA VAL A 75 20.49 -4.61 -2.32
C VAL A 75 20.98 -5.92 -1.72
N LEU A 76 20.09 -6.83 -1.31
CA LEU A 76 20.47 -8.13 -0.78
C LEU A 76 21.22 -8.98 -1.81
N ALA A 77 20.81 -8.96 -3.08
CA ALA A 77 21.51 -9.64 -4.16
C ALA A 77 22.93 -9.09 -4.38
N LEU A 78 23.09 -7.77 -4.34
CA LEU A 78 24.41 -7.13 -4.40
C LEU A 78 25.30 -7.53 -3.24
N LEU A 79 24.78 -7.51 -2.00
CA LEU A 79 25.53 -7.94 -0.82
C LEU A 79 25.97 -9.41 -0.92
N LYS A 80 25.11 -10.27 -1.47
CA LYS A 80 25.45 -11.67 -1.71
C LYS A 80 26.58 -11.82 -2.73
N MET A 81 26.53 -11.10 -3.85
CA MET A 81 27.62 -11.06 -4.83
C MET A 81 28.94 -10.60 -4.22
N PHE A 82 28.94 -9.53 -3.41
CA PHE A 82 30.14 -9.08 -2.71
C PHE A 82 30.68 -10.12 -1.72
N THR A 83 29.80 -10.82 -1.02
CA THR A 83 30.18 -11.88 -0.08
C THR A 83 30.81 -13.05 -0.81
N GLU A 84 30.22 -13.49 -1.93
CA GLU A 84 30.75 -14.56 -2.77
C GLU A 84 32.10 -14.17 -3.39
N LEU A 85 32.27 -12.92 -3.87
CA LEU A 85 33.56 -12.41 -4.36
C LEU A 85 34.63 -12.37 -3.27
N ALA A 86 34.26 -11.93 -2.05
CA ALA A 86 35.20 -11.88 -0.93
C ALA A 86 35.63 -13.29 -0.49
N GLN A 87 34.68 -14.24 -0.44
CA GLN A 87 34.94 -15.63 -0.03
C GLN A 87 35.59 -16.49 -1.12
N GLY A 88 35.34 -16.17 -2.40
CA GLY A 88 35.93 -16.84 -3.57
C GLY A 88 37.30 -16.31 -4.00
N SER A 89 37.89 -15.36 -3.25
CA SER A 89 39.25 -14.85 -3.48
C SER A 89 40.36 -15.69 -2.82
N ARG A 90 40.09 -16.97 -2.52
CA ARG A 90 41.07 -17.97 -2.08
C ARG A 90 41.17 -19.12 -3.07
#